data_AF-A0A496A163-F1
#
_entry.id   AF-A0A496A163-F1
#
_cell.length_a   1.000
_cell.length_b   1.000
_cell.length_c   1.000
_cell.angle_alpha   90.00
_cell.angle_beta   90.00
_cell.angle_gamma   90.00
#
_symmetry.space_group_name_H-M   'P 1'
#
loop_
_entity.id
_entity.type
_entity.pdbx_description
1 polymer ?
#
loop_
_entity_poly.entity_id
_entity_poly.type
_entity_poly.pdbx_seq_one_letter_code
_entity_poly.pdbx_strand_id
1 'polypeptide(L)'
;MKKSAFCFLALLPLLSGCANLGQMLSETNEDYHFRKTRWGFSRERVELAEAGNPVFQRTENELVYKHKIDGVLCKLVYTFKDNKLRTAGYVTEKPGQNAENLIREAVNKHRMPTDTAGNMVWKSFNTVIYANVYTSVNKHSMTKHEYSSGGLLEDLLKRELMKRDEAGTLVYLDGVFAYVDRAFYDELHEINFPLSELSFYEKQLMGIIKRRSRTIIPGVGTIPNQ
;
A
#
# COMPACT_ATOMS: atom_id res chain seq x y z
N MET A 1 12.72 -43.82 -69.06
CA MET A 1 12.50 -43.96 -67.59
C MET A 1 12.78 -42.60 -66.94
N LYS A 2 11.73 -41.85 -66.59
CA LYS A 2 11.83 -40.51 -65.98
C LYS A 2 11.84 -40.68 -64.45
N LYS A 3 12.85 -40.16 -63.76
CA LYS A 3 12.91 -40.14 -62.29
C LYS A 3 12.49 -38.75 -61.81
N SER A 4 11.38 -38.72 -61.09
CA SER A 4 10.79 -37.55 -60.45
C SER A 4 11.62 -37.09 -59.26
N ALA A 5 11.95 -35.81 -59.19
CA ALA A 5 12.53 -35.16 -58.01
C ALA A 5 11.40 -34.69 -57.10
N PHE A 6 11.35 -35.21 -55.88
CA PHE A 6 10.42 -34.78 -54.84
C PHE A 6 11.08 -33.68 -54.00
N CYS A 7 10.44 -32.50 -53.96
CA CYS A 7 10.79 -31.39 -53.08
C CYS A 7 10.44 -31.73 -51.63
N PHE A 8 11.38 -31.55 -50.70
CA PHE A 8 11.09 -31.45 -49.27
C PHE A 8 11.25 -29.99 -48.85
N LEU A 9 10.12 -29.30 -48.71
CA LEU A 9 10.01 -27.96 -48.16
C LEU A 9 9.98 -28.11 -46.62
N ALA A 10 11.06 -27.73 -45.93
CA ALA A 10 11.09 -27.71 -44.48
C ALA A 10 10.38 -26.46 -43.94
N LEU A 11 9.20 -26.64 -43.36
CA LEU A 11 8.47 -25.63 -42.59
C LEU A 11 9.13 -25.44 -41.21
N LEU A 12 9.64 -24.24 -40.94
CA LEU A 12 10.05 -23.76 -39.62
C LEU A 12 8.79 -23.35 -38.83
N PRO A 13 8.49 -23.93 -37.65
CA PRO A 13 7.46 -23.38 -36.78
C PRO A 13 8.03 -22.16 -36.04
N LEU A 14 7.42 -21.00 -36.29
CA LEU A 14 7.55 -19.79 -35.50
C LEU A 14 7.13 -20.10 -34.05
N LEU A 15 8.08 -20.06 -33.12
CA LEU A 15 7.84 -20.02 -31.68
C LEU A 15 7.20 -18.68 -31.32
N SER A 16 5.90 -18.55 -31.61
CA SER A 16 5.04 -17.54 -31.00
C SER A 16 4.75 -17.96 -29.56
N GLY A 17 5.74 -17.72 -28.70
CA GLY A 17 5.55 -17.75 -27.25
C GLY A 17 4.67 -16.57 -26.86
N CYS A 18 3.34 -16.74 -26.96
CA CYS A 18 2.39 -15.90 -26.24
C CYS A 18 2.60 -16.16 -24.74
N ALA A 19 3.54 -15.45 -24.13
CA ALA A 19 3.61 -15.33 -22.68
C ALA A 19 2.28 -14.69 -22.24
N ASN A 20 1.43 -15.53 -21.65
CA ASN A 20 0.11 -15.18 -21.19
C ASN A 20 0.26 -14.09 -20.11
N LEU A 21 -0.09 -12.84 -20.44
CA LEU A 21 -0.04 -11.70 -19.52
C LEU A 21 -0.85 -11.95 -18.23
N GLY A 22 -1.86 -12.83 -18.32
CA GLY A 22 -2.67 -13.27 -17.18
C GLY A 22 -1.90 -14.10 -16.13
N GLN A 23 -0.75 -14.67 -16.49
CA GLN A 23 0.07 -15.47 -15.56
C GLN A 23 1.04 -14.59 -14.73
N MET A 24 1.30 -13.35 -15.15
CA MET A 24 2.02 -12.36 -14.32
C MET A 24 1.13 -11.70 -13.25
N LEU A 25 -0.20 -11.82 -13.37
CA LEU A 25 -1.17 -11.17 -12.48
C LEU A 25 -1.92 -12.15 -11.55
N SER A 26 -1.65 -13.45 -11.65
CA SER A 26 -2.12 -14.42 -10.67
C SER A 26 -1.23 -14.37 -9.41
N GLU A 27 -1.47 -13.36 -8.56
CA GLU A 27 -0.90 -13.21 -7.22
C GLU A 27 -1.50 -14.25 -6.24
N THR A 28 -1.38 -15.54 -6.54
CA THR A 28 -1.67 -16.63 -5.61
C THR A 28 -0.47 -17.59 -5.54
N ASN A 29 0.72 -17.04 -5.34
CA ASN A 29 1.81 -17.82 -4.75
C ASN A 29 1.71 -17.62 -3.24
N GLU A 30 1.17 -18.62 -2.52
CA GLU A 30 1.12 -18.67 -1.04
C GLU A 30 2.50 -18.47 -0.38
N ASP A 31 3.54 -18.55 -1.20
CA ASP A 31 4.94 -18.42 -0.88
C ASP A 31 5.43 -17.00 -0.60
N TYR A 32 4.72 -15.95 -1.03
CA TYR A 32 5.17 -14.57 -0.85
C TYR A 32 4.37 -13.83 0.24
N HIS A 33 5.09 -13.04 1.03
CA HIS A 33 4.50 -12.26 2.11
C HIS A 33 4.06 -10.87 1.65
N PHE A 34 4.78 -10.31 0.66
CA PHE A 34 4.44 -9.04 0.05
C PHE A 34 4.98 -9.00 -1.39
N ARG A 35 4.10 -8.78 -2.38
CA ARG A 35 4.45 -8.82 -3.82
C ARG A 35 5.29 -10.08 -4.15
N LYS A 36 6.57 -9.91 -4.53
CA LYS A 36 7.51 -10.99 -4.86
C LYS A 36 8.60 -11.19 -3.79
N THR A 37 8.35 -10.73 -2.56
CA THR A 37 9.32 -10.80 -1.45
C THR A 37 8.78 -11.62 -0.29
N ARG A 38 9.72 -12.06 0.57
CA ARG A 38 9.42 -12.77 1.82
C ARG A 38 10.13 -12.11 2.98
N TRP A 39 9.57 -12.23 4.18
CA TRP A 39 10.26 -11.85 5.41
C TRP A 39 11.62 -12.54 5.50
N GLY A 40 12.62 -11.79 5.98
CA GLY A 40 14.01 -12.23 6.03
C GLY A 40 14.81 -12.08 4.73
N PHE A 41 14.20 -11.66 3.62
CA PHE A 41 14.97 -11.36 2.39
C PHE A 41 15.97 -10.22 2.64
N SER A 42 17.17 -10.36 2.05
CA SER A 42 18.14 -9.26 2.05
C SER A 42 17.70 -8.13 1.15
N ARG A 43 18.24 -6.93 1.39
CA ARG A 43 17.99 -5.76 0.56
C ARG A 43 18.33 -6.03 -0.90
N GLU A 44 19.47 -6.67 -1.17
CA GLU A 44 19.91 -7.00 -2.52
C GLU A 44 18.90 -7.92 -3.22
N ARG A 45 18.32 -8.87 -2.47
CA ARG A 45 17.29 -9.78 -2.99
C ARG A 45 15.97 -9.06 -3.28
N VAL A 46 15.58 -8.10 -2.44
CA VAL A 46 14.41 -7.24 -2.68
C VAL A 46 14.64 -6.35 -3.91
N GLU A 47 15.83 -5.79 -4.07
CA GLU A 47 16.16 -4.97 -5.25
C GLU A 47 16.07 -5.76 -6.55
N LEU A 48 16.55 -7.01 -6.55
CA LEU A 48 16.39 -7.91 -7.70
C LEU A 48 14.92 -8.23 -7.97
N ALA A 49 14.10 -8.42 -6.94
CA ALA A 49 12.67 -8.68 -7.09
C ALA A 49 11.91 -7.48 -7.68
N GLU A 50 12.39 -6.26 -7.42
CA GLU A 50 11.83 -5.00 -7.93
C GLU A 50 12.62 -4.41 -9.11
N ALA A 51 13.44 -5.23 -9.78
CA ALA A 51 14.22 -4.79 -10.94
C ALA A 51 13.30 -4.14 -12.00
N GLY A 52 13.70 -2.95 -12.45
CA GLY A 52 12.94 -2.13 -13.39
C GLY A 52 12.12 -1.00 -12.74
N ASN A 53 11.94 -0.99 -11.42
CA ASN A 53 11.31 0.14 -10.74
C ASN A 53 12.33 1.25 -10.40
N PRO A 54 11.96 2.54 -10.55
CA PRO A 54 12.84 3.64 -10.20
C PRO A 54 12.99 3.76 -8.67
N VAL A 55 14.22 3.63 -8.19
CA VAL A 55 14.57 3.83 -6.78
C VAL A 55 14.45 5.31 -6.44
N PHE A 56 13.66 5.62 -5.42
CA PHE A 56 13.50 6.96 -4.87
C PHE A 56 14.51 7.23 -3.75
N GLN A 57 14.71 6.25 -2.85
CA GLN A 57 15.64 6.35 -1.73
C GLN A 57 16.23 4.97 -1.45
N ARG A 58 17.54 4.94 -1.18
CA ARG A 58 18.28 3.74 -0.79
C ARG A 58 19.14 4.06 0.42
N THR A 59 18.92 3.33 1.51
CA THR A 59 19.76 3.37 2.71
C THR A 59 20.10 1.93 3.13
N GLU A 60 20.78 1.77 4.27
CA GLU A 60 21.04 0.45 4.85
C GLU A 60 19.74 -0.22 5.35
N ASN A 61 18.86 0.56 5.99
CA ASN A 61 17.67 0.04 6.65
C ASN A 61 16.39 0.20 5.82
N GLU A 62 16.45 0.88 4.68
CA GLU A 62 15.26 1.25 3.91
C GLU A 62 15.53 1.29 2.41
N LEU A 63 14.54 0.83 1.66
CA LEU A 63 14.51 0.88 0.21
C LEU A 63 13.14 1.38 -0.23
N VAL A 64 13.12 2.47 -1.00
CA VAL A 64 11.89 3.17 -1.36
C VAL A 64 11.84 3.36 -2.86
N TYR A 65 10.68 3.06 -3.44
CA TYR A 65 10.37 3.23 -4.86
C TYR A 65 9.18 4.16 -5.03
N LYS A 66 9.07 4.80 -6.19
CA LYS A 66 7.82 5.44 -6.60
C LYS A 66 6.88 4.39 -7.17
N HIS A 67 5.62 4.43 -6.78
CA HIS A 67 4.60 3.50 -7.24
C HIS A 67 3.23 4.18 -7.38
N LYS A 68 2.29 3.48 -8.02
CA LYS A 68 0.93 3.95 -8.21
C LYS A 68 -0.05 2.81 -8.00
N ILE A 69 -1.02 2.99 -7.12
CA ILE A 69 -2.09 2.02 -6.84
C ILE A 69 -3.43 2.69 -7.11
N ASP A 70 -4.23 2.13 -8.01
CA ASP A 70 -5.57 2.63 -8.36
C ASP A 70 -5.66 4.17 -8.46
N GLY A 71 -4.73 4.76 -9.23
CA GLY A 71 -4.69 6.22 -9.41
C GLY A 71 -3.94 7.01 -8.33
N VAL A 72 -3.66 6.43 -7.17
CA VAL A 72 -2.99 7.06 -6.02
C VAL A 72 -1.47 6.97 -6.18
N LEU A 73 -0.78 8.11 -6.14
CA LEU A 73 0.69 8.16 -6.13
C LEU A 73 1.20 7.83 -4.73
N CYS A 74 2.02 6.78 -4.65
CA CYS A 74 2.51 6.25 -3.40
C CYS A 74 4.02 6.01 -3.46
N LYS A 75 4.63 5.96 -2.28
CA LYS A 75 5.91 5.34 -2.06
C LYS A 75 5.69 3.86 -1.76
N LEU A 76 6.38 2.99 -2.48
CA LEU A 76 6.53 1.58 -2.12
C LEU A 76 7.77 1.47 -1.24
N VAL A 77 7.58 1.08 0.01
CA VAL A 77 8.61 1.11 1.05
C VAL A 77 8.91 -0.30 1.54
N TYR A 78 10.18 -0.59 1.73
CA TYR A 78 10.71 -1.78 2.37
C TYR A 78 11.64 -1.36 3.50
N THR A 79 11.50 -1.96 4.69
CA THR A 79 12.39 -1.71 5.83
C THR A 79 13.07 -2.99 6.31
N PHE A 80 14.32 -2.83 6.73
CA PHE A 80 15.24 -3.88 7.07
C PHE A 80 15.83 -3.64 8.46
N LYS A 81 16.08 -4.73 9.19
CA LYS A 81 16.99 -4.75 10.34
C LYS A 81 17.95 -5.91 10.14
N ASP A 82 19.25 -5.66 10.36
CA ASP A 82 20.31 -6.66 10.13
C ASP A 82 20.26 -7.28 8.72
N ASN A 83 19.99 -6.43 7.71
CA ASN A 83 19.78 -6.82 6.32
C ASN A 83 18.69 -7.88 6.11
N LYS A 84 17.64 -7.88 6.94
CA LYS A 84 16.47 -8.75 6.81
C LYS A 84 15.20 -7.94 6.69
N LEU A 85 14.44 -8.19 5.63
CA LEU A 85 13.15 -7.55 5.39
C LEU A 85 12.18 -7.91 6.52
N ARG A 86 11.59 -6.90 7.16
CA ARG A 86 10.61 -7.09 8.24
C ARG A 86 9.34 -6.25 8.12
N THR A 87 9.37 -5.15 7.37
CA THR A 87 8.14 -4.45 6.98
C THR A 87 8.19 -4.02 5.53
N ALA A 88 7.02 -3.97 4.90
CA ALA A 88 6.87 -3.43 3.56
C ALA A 88 5.48 -2.82 3.37
N GLY A 89 5.31 -1.92 2.42
CA GLY A 89 3.98 -1.40 2.13
C GLY A 89 3.98 -0.16 1.27
N TYR A 90 2.83 0.50 1.28
CA TYR A 90 2.55 1.68 0.49
C TYR A 90 2.16 2.83 1.40
N VAL A 91 2.72 4.02 1.12
CA VAL A 91 2.39 5.27 1.80
C VAL A 91 2.11 6.32 0.74
N THR A 92 1.04 7.10 0.89
CA THR A 92 0.75 8.21 -0.04
C THR A 92 1.95 9.15 -0.17
N GLU A 93 2.32 9.51 -1.40
CA GLU A 93 3.42 10.48 -1.61
C GLU A 93 2.98 11.90 -1.22
N LYS A 94 1.72 12.23 -1.51
CA LYS A 94 1.06 13.48 -1.15
C LYS A 94 -0.39 13.22 -0.76
N PRO A 95 -0.97 14.04 0.14
CA PRO A 95 -2.39 13.99 0.44
C PRO A 95 -3.23 14.15 -0.82
N GLY A 96 -4.22 13.27 -0.99
CA GLY A 96 -5.08 13.22 -2.16
C GLY A 96 -6.53 12.90 -1.79
N GLN A 97 -7.47 13.26 -2.65
CA GLN A 97 -8.89 12.94 -2.45
C GLN A 97 -9.19 11.45 -2.70
N ASN A 98 -8.31 10.76 -3.42
CA ASN A 98 -8.46 9.36 -3.79
C ASN A 98 -7.68 8.39 -2.89
N ALA A 99 -7.10 8.84 -1.77
CA ALA A 99 -6.33 7.95 -0.89
C ALA A 99 -7.16 6.77 -0.35
N GLU A 100 -8.49 6.92 -0.27
CA GLU A 100 -9.43 5.83 0.07
C GLU A 100 -9.33 4.62 -0.88
N ASN A 101 -8.84 4.80 -2.11
CA ASN A 101 -8.61 3.70 -3.03
C ASN A 101 -7.57 2.70 -2.48
N LEU A 102 -6.66 3.12 -1.59
CA LEU A 102 -5.74 2.20 -0.91
C LEU A 102 -6.49 1.23 0.02
N ILE A 103 -7.49 1.74 0.77
CA ILE A 103 -8.35 0.89 1.61
C ILE A 103 -9.16 -0.07 0.74
N ARG A 104 -9.74 0.45 -0.36
CA ARG A 104 -10.51 -0.37 -1.30
C ARG A 104 -9.67 -1.53 -1.82
N GLU A 105 -8.43 -1.26 -2.23
CA GLU A 105 -7.49 -2.29 -2.68
C GLU A 105 -7.19 -3.31 -1.58
N ALA A 106 -6.95 -2.85 -0.34
CA ALA A 106 -6.69 -3.74 0.79
C ALA A 106 -7.88 -4.68 1.07
N VAL A 107 -9.10 -4.15 1.09
CA VAL A 107 -10.33 -4.92 1.32
C VAL A 107 -10.62 -5.87 0.17
N ASN A 108 -10.41 -5.45 -1.08
CA ASN A 108 -10.58 -6.32 -2.25
C ASN A 108 -9.63 -7.51 -2.19
N LYS A 109 -8.38 -7.28 -1.76
CA LYS A 109 -7.34 -8.31 -1.70
C LYS A 109 -7.51 -9.25 -0.50
N HIS A 110 -7.77 -8.71 0.68
CA HIS A 110 -7.73 -9.45 1.95
C HIS A 110 -9.09 -9.71 2.58
N ARG A 111 -10.18 -9.31 1.90
CA ARG A 111 -11.55 -9.35 2.40
C ARG A 111 -11.73 -8.47 3.64
N MET A 112 -12.72 -8.76 4.46
CA MET A 112 -13.01 -7.96 5.65
C MET A 112 -11.89 -8.10 6.69
N PRO A 113 -11.48 -6.99 7.33
CA PRO A 113 -10.45 -7.00 8.37
C PRO A 113 -10.91 -7.75 9.62
N THR A 114 -9.93 -8.26 10.36
CA THR A 114 -10.14 -8.99 11.62
C THR A 114 -10.40 -8.04 12.79
N ASP A 115 -9.89 -6.82 12.73
CA ASP A 115 -10.14 -5.73 13.69
C ASP A 115 -10.55 -4.47 12.93
N THR A 116 -11.57 -3.78 13.44
CA THR A 116 -12.18 -2.57 12.87
C THR A 116 -12.30 -1.43 13.88
N ALA A 117 -11.70 -1.54 15.08
CA ALA A 117 -11.74 -0.53 16.12
C ALA A 117 -10.90 0.72 15.78
N GLY A 118 -11.27 1.40 14.69
CA GLY A 118 -10.63 2.60 14.15
C GLY A 118 -9.54 2.35 13.10
N ASN A 119 -9.16 1.09 12.83
CA ASN A 119 -8.14 0.73 11.85
C ASN A 119 -8.53 -0.57 11.15
N MET A 120 -8.03 -0.81 9.93
CA MET A 120 -8.25 -2.08 9.24
C MET A 120 -7.03 -2.97 9.38
N VAL A 121 -7.16 -4.04 10.17
CA VAL A 121 -6.06 -4.96 10.45
C VAL A 121 -6.45 -6.38 10.03
N TRP A 122 -5.58 -7.05 9.30
CA TRP A 122 -5.68 -8.48 9.01
C TRP A 122 -4.50 -9.20 9.64
N LYS A 123 -4.78 -10.28 10.38
CA LYS A 123 -3.76 -11.09 11.02
C LYS A 123 -3.71 -12.46 10.35
N SER A 124 -2.59 -12.80 9.74
CA SER A 124 -2.27 -14.16 9.29
C SER A 124 -1.22 -14.78 10.21
N PHE A 125 -0.85 -16.03 9.93
CA PHE A 125 0.16 -16.76 10.72
C PHE A 125 1.55 -16.11 10.66
N ASN A 126 1.91 -15.51 9.52
CA ASN A 126 3.26 -14.98 9.27
C ASN A 126 3.29 -13.47 9.03
N THR A 127 2.13 -12.83 8.88
CA THR A 127 2.04 -11.43 8.48
C THR A 127 0.90 -10.72 9.18
N VAL A 128 1.15 -9.48 9.59
CA VAL A 128 0.11 -8.53 9.99
C VAL A 128 -0.01 -7.48 8.92
N ILE A 129 -1.22 -7.30 8.40
CA ILE A 129 -1.53 -6.32 7.38
C ILE A 129 -2.30 -5.20 8.05
N TYR A 130 -1.92 -3.97 7.76
CA TYR A 130 -2.53 -2.76 8.29
C TYR A 130 -2.89 -1.82 7.16
N ALA A 131 -4.13 -1.35 7.10
CA ALA A 131 -4.54 -0.30 6.20
C ALA A 131 -5.30 0.80 6.96
N ASN A 132 -4.98 2.05 6.63
CA ASN A 132 -5.65 3.20 7.19
C ASN A 132 -5.57 4.39 6.24
N VAL A 133 -6.61 5.23 6.26
CA VAL A 133 -6.70 6.50 5.55
C VAL A 133 -7.23 7.53 6.52
N TYR A 134 -6.57 8.67 6.60
CA TYR A 134 -6.89 9.72 7.56
C TYR A 134 -6.78 11.09 6.91
N THR A 135 -7.58 12.03 7.40
CA THR A 135 -7.53 13.42 6.99
C THR A 135 -6.22 14.07 7.42
N SER A 136 -5.49 14.62 6.46
CA SER A 136 -4.19 15.25 6.74
C SER A 136 -4.12 16.73 6.40
N VAL A 137 -4.91 17.18 5.42
CA VAL A 137 -4.97 18.61 5.05
C VAL A 137 -6.41 19.01 4.77
N ASN A 138 -6.89 20.04 5.47
CA ASN A 138 -8.12 20.76 5.13
C ASN A 138 -7.73 22.05 4.44
N LYS A 139 -8.16 22.25 3.19
CA LYS A 139 -7.98 23.51 2.46
C LYS A 139 -9.31 24.23 2.37
N HIS A 140 -9.39 25.41 2.97
CA HIS A 140 -10.53 26.30 2.76
C HIS A 140 -10.40 26.98 1.40
N SER A 141 -11.37 26.75 0.52
CA SER A 141 -11.57 27.50 -0.71
C SER A 141 -12.22 28.84 -0.38
N MET A 142 -11.72 29.93 -0.97
CA MET A 142 -12.37 31.24 -0.85
C MET A 142 -13.69 31.32 -1.64
N THR A 143 -13.91 30.38 -2.56
CA THR A 143 -15.17 30.29 -3.30
C THR A 143 -16.19 29.57 -2.44
N LYS A 144 -17.08 30.34 -1.80
CA LYS A 144 -18.34 29.79 -1.29
C LYS A 144 -19.12 29.28 -2.49
N HIS A 145 -19.23 27.97 -2.64
CA HIS A 145 -20.10 27.39 -3.64
C HIS A 145 -21.53 27.48 -3.13
N GLU A 146 -22.30 28.43 -3.66
CA GLU A 146 -23.75 28.46 -3.51
C GLU A 146 -24.35 27.45 -4.49
N TYR A 147 -24.93 26.37 -3.95
CA TYR A 147 -25.59 25.37 -4.77
C TYR A 147 -26.97 25.89 -5.16
N SER A 148 -27.27 25.91 -6.47
CA SER A 148 -28.61 26.23 -6.94
C SER A 148 -29.60 25.15 -6.48
N SER A 149 -30.69 25.58 -5.85
CA SER A 149 -31.71 24.72 -5.22
C SER A 149 -32.65 24.05 -6.23
N GLY A 150 -32.14 23.59 -7.38
CA GLY A 150 -33.00 23.16 -8.49
C GLY A 150 -32.32 22.27 -9.52
N GLY A 151 -31.54 21.28 -9.06
CA GLY A 151 -30.84 20.34 -9.95
C GLY A 151 -31.19 18.88 -9.66
N LEU A 152 -31.09 18.03 -10.68
CA LEU A 152 -31.32 16.57 -10.62
C LEU A 152 -30.47 15.85 -9.53
N LEU A 153 -29.39 16.50 -9.08
CA LEU A 153 -28.45 15.98 -8.10
C LEU A 153 -28.60 16.61 -6.71
N GLU A 154 -29.63 17.43 -6.48
CA GLU A 154 -29.83 18.16 -5.22
C GLU A 154 -29.89 17.22 -4.00
N ASP A 155 -30.57 16.08 -4.12
CA ASP A 155 -30.68 15.11 -3.02
C ASP A 155 -29.38 14.36 -2.74
N LEU A 156 -28.58 14.09 -3.77
CA LEU A 156 -27.24 13.50 -3.63
C LEU A 156 -26.27 14.51 -3.00
N LEU A 157 -26.35 15.77 -3.44
CA LEU A 157 -25.58 16.87 -2.90
C LEU A 157 -25.93 17.16 -1.45
N LYS A 158 -27.21 17.20 -1.08
CA LYS A 158 -27.64 17.40 0.32
C LYS A 158 -27.09 16.30 1.25
N ARG A 159 -27.08 15.03 0.82
CA ARG A 159 -26.52 13.92 1.63
C ARG A 159 -25.00 13.98 1.77
N GLU A 160 -24.29 14.37 0.72
CA GLU A 160 -22.84 14.57 0.77
C GLU A 160 -22.45 15.82 1.58
N LEU A 161 -23.25 16.89 1.51
CA LEU A 161 -23.05 18.14 2.25
C LEU A 161 -23.31 17.97 3.75
N MET A 162 -24.30 17.18 4.16
CA MET A 162 -24.50 16.87 5.60
C MET A 162 -23.35 16.05 6.21
N LYS A 163 -22.50 15.42 5.40
CA LYS A 163 -21.31 14.68 5.86
C LYS A 163 -20.02 15.51 5.83
N ARG A 164 -20.00 16.61 5.06
CA ARG A 164 -18.84 17.48 4.90
C ARG A 164 -19.17 18.82 5.55
N ASP A 165 -18.92 18.89 6.86
CA ASP A 165 -19.02 20.14 7.61
C ASP A 165 -18.22 21.24 6.88
N GLU A 166 -18.93 22.33 6.57
CA GLU A 166 -18.46 23.56 5.93
C GLU A 166 -18.28 23.50 4.39
N ALA A 167 -19.33 23.94 3.68
CA ALA A 167 -19.25 24.30 2.27
C ALA A 167 -18.04 25.24 2.03
N GLY A 168 -17.07 24.77 1.25
CA GLY A 168 -15.81 25.48 1.00
C GLY A 168 -14.57 24.76 1.49
N THR A 169 -14.67 23.72 2.33
CA THR A 169 -13.50 22.97 2.82
C THR A 169 -13.22 21.74 1.95
N LEU A 170 -12.06 21.73 1.27
CA LEU A 170 -11.54 20.56 0.57
C LEU A 170 -10.69 19.72 1.52
N VAL A 171 -11.14 18.50 1.77
CA VAL A 171 -10.44 17.51 2.60
C VAL A 171 -9.49 16.69 1.73
N TYR A 172 -8.23 16.61 2.13
CA TYR A 172 -7.22 15.74 1.52
C TYR A 172 -6.79 14.68 2.53
N LEU A 173 -6.62 13.46 2.03
CA LEU A 173 -6.39 12.28 2.82
C LEU A 173 -4.97 11.75 2.57
N ASP A 174 -4.31 11.29 3.63
CA ASP A 174 -3.15 10.42 3.53
C ASP A 174 -3.57 8.97 3.78
N GLY A 175 -2.84 8.03 3.20
CA GLY A 175 -3.15 6.62 3.29
C GLY A 175 -1.91 5.76 3.45
N VAL A 176 -2.07 4.68 4.21
CA VAL A 176 -1.05 3.67 4.45
C VAL A 176 -1.67 2.30 4.22
N PHE A 177 -0.93 1.43 3.53
CA PHE A 177 -1.25 0.01 3.36
C PHE A 177 0.02 -0.83 3.54
N ALA A 178 0.18 -1.41 4.73
CA ALA A 178 1.40 -2.03 5.20
C ALA A 178 1.24 -3.53 5.47
N TYR A 179 2.37 -4.23 5.37
CA TYR A 179 2.58 -5.63 5.65
C TYR A 179 3.77 -5.71 6.61
N VAL A 180 3.60 -6.39 7.73
CA VAL A 180 4.55 -6.46 8.82
C VAL A 180 4.80 -7.92 9.15
N ASP A 181 6.07 -8.31 9.30
CA ASP A 181 6.45 -9.63 9.81
C ASP A 181 5.79 -9.87 11.16
N ARG A 182 5.10 -11.00 11.30
CA ARG A 182 4.36 -11.35 12.52
C ARG A 182 5.28 -11.43 13.73
N ALA A 183 6.46 -12.04 13.60
CA ALA A 183 7.38 -12.19 14.71
C ALA A 183 7.82 -10.81 15.26
N PHE A 184 8.12 -9.90 14.35
CA PHE A 184 8.46 -8.52 14.71
C PHE A 184 7.25 -7.78 15.32
N TYR A 185 6.04 -7.95 14.79
CA TYR A 185 4.85 -7.34 15.36
C TYR A 185 4.57 -7.80 16.79
N ASP A 186 4.74 -9.09 17.07
CA ASP A 186 4.56 -9.66 18.40
C ASP A 186 5.66 -9.16 19.37
N GLU A 187 6.91 -9.03 18.92
CA GLU A 187 8.02 -8.43 19.70
C GLU A 187 7.69 -7.00 20.18
N LEU A 188 7.03 -6.20 19.34
CA LEU A 188 6.60 -4.85 19.71
C LEU A 188 5.61 -4.83 20.88
N HIS A 189 4.79 -5.87 21.03
CA HIS A 189 3.79 -5.96 22.08
C HIS A 189 4.36 -6.47 23.40
N GLU A 190 5.36 -7.35 23.35
CA GLU A 190 5.84 -8.06 24.54
C GLU A 190 6.88 -7.25 25.36
N ILE A 191 7.72 -6.43 24.70
CA ILE A 191 9.00 -6.00 25.31
C ILE A 191 9.03 -4.51 25.74
N ASN A 192 7.93 -3.75 25.65
CA ASN A 192 8.00 -2.27 25.70
C ASN A 192 9.06 -1.76 24.71
N PHE A 193 9.00 -2.25 23.47
CA PHE A 193 10.00 -1.94 22.46
C PHE A 193 10.19 -0.42 22.32
N PRO A 194 11.43 0.10 22.42
CA PRO A 194 11.68 1.52 22.38
C PRO A 194 11.33 2.06 20.99
N LEU A 195 10.23 2.82 20.87
CA LEU A 195 9.79 3.39 19.59
C LEU A 195 10.85 4.29 18.93
N SER A 196 11.84 4.78 19.69
CA SER A 196 12.99 5.50 19.14
C SER A 196 13.80 4.66 18.15
N GLU A 197 13.84 3.33 18.32
CA GLU A 197 14.55 2.40 17.42
C GLU A 197 13.83 2.16 16.10
N LEU A 198 12.53 2.47 16.02
CA LEU A 198 11.79 2.33 14.77
C LEU A 198 12.20 3.40 13.78
N SER A 199 12.44 2.97 12.55
CA SER A 199 12.72 3.86 11.43
C SER A 199 11.54 4.82 11.19
N PHE A 200 11.80 5.90 10.46
CA PHE A 200 10.73 6.84 10.09
C PHE A 200 9.61 6.12 9.32
N TYR A 201 9.96 5.30 8.33
CA TYR A 201 8.96 4.59 7.54
C TYR A 201 8.30 3.44 8.31
N GLU A 202 8.96 2.79 9.25
CA GLU A 202 8.30 1.79 10.11
C GLU A 202 7.20 2.43 10.93
N LYS A 203 7.47 3.60 11.53
CA LYS A 203 6.45 4.38 12.23
C LYS A 203 5.29 4.74 11.31
N GLN A 204 5.58 5.16 10.07
CA GLN A 204 4.53 5.47 9.11
C GLN A 204 3.70 4.26 8.73
N LEU A 205 4.35 3.15 8.34
CA LEU A 205 3.73 1.91 7.92
C LEU A 205 2.87 1.30 9.03
N MET A 206 3.25 1.46 10.29
CA MET A 206 2.50 0.98 11.45
C MET A 206 1.46 1.99 11.96
N GLY A 207 1.27 3.13 11.31
CA GLY A 207 0.33 4.16 11.75
C GLY A 207 0.72 4.88 13.03
N ILE A 208 1.99 4.77 13.47
CA ILE A 208 2.58 5.41 14.65
C ILE A 208 2.96 6.86 14.31
N ILE A 209 2.07 7.61 13.65
CA ILE A 209 2.36 9.00 13.28
C ILE A 209 1.75 9.93 14.32
N LYS A 210 2.62 10.55 15.12
CA LYS A 210 2.31 11.75 15.90
C LYS A 210 2.04 12.92 14.94
N ARG A 211 0.81 13.40 14.84
CA ARG A 211 0.54 14.79 14.41
C ARG A 211 -0.38 15.46 15.41
N ARG A 212 0.25 16.29 16.26
CA ARG A 212 -0.30 17.04 17.41
C ARG A 212 -0.73 16.15 18.59
N SER A 213 0.21 16.08 19.56
CA SER A 213 0.05 15.74 20.98
C SER A 213 -0.38 14.33 21.43
N ARG A 214 -0.59 13.32 20.59
CA ARG A 214 -0.72 11.92 21.06
C ARG A 214 -0.13 10.92 20.06
N THR A 215 0.57 9.88 20.56
CA THR A 215 0.88 8.67 19.78
C THR A 215 -0.26 7.68 20.01
N ILE A 216 -0.98 7.33 18.94
CA ILE A 216 -1.94 6.23 18.94
C ILE A 216 -1.30 5.12 18.13
N ILE A 217 -1.14 3.94 18.73
CA ILE A 217 -0.75 2.75 18.01
C ILE A 217 -2.02 1.91 17.81
N PRO A 218 -2.44 1.67 16.56
CA PRO A 218 -3.53 0.74 16.23
C PRO A 218 -3.36 -0.61 16.93
N GLY A 219 -4.31 -0.98 17.79
CA GLY A 219 -4.31 -2.28 18.49
C GLY A 219 -3.40 -2.38 19.74
N VAL A 220 -2.57 -1.38 20.04
CA VAL A 220 -1.67 -1.38 21.23
C VAL A 220 -2.08 -0.34 22.26
N GLY A 221 -2.75 0.75 21.85
CA GLY A 221 -3.26 1.78 22.76
C GLY A 221 -2.56 3.14 22.62
N THR A 222 -2.78 4.03 23.58
CA THR A 222 -2.22 5.39 23.62
C THR A 222 -0.98 5.43 24.51
N ILE A 223 0.12 5.99 23.98
CA ILE A 223 1.34 6.18 24.76
C ILE A 223 1.39 7.65 25.23
N PRO A 224 1.47 7.91 26.55
CA PRO A 224 1.61 9.27 27.06
C PRO A 224 2.92 9.88 26.55
N ASN A 225 2.88 11.19 26.23
CA ASN A 225 4.08 11.89 25.77
C ASN A 225 5.08 11.97 26.92
N GLN A 226 6.30 11.48 26.67
CA GLN A 226 7.50 12.11 27.24
C GLN A 226 7.88 13.31 26.37
#